data_AF-A0A661P154-F1
#
_entry.id   AF-A0A661P154-F1
#
_cell.length_a   1.000
_cell.length_b   1.000
_cell.length_c   1.000
_cell.angle_alpha   90.00
_cell.angle_beta   90.00
_cell.angle_gamma   90.00
#
_symmetry.space_group_name_H-M   'P 1'
#
loop_
_entity.id
_entity.type
_entity.pdbx_description
1 polymer ?
#
loop_
_entity_poly.entity_id
_entity_poly.type
_entity_poly.pdbx_seq_one_letter_code
_entity_poly.pdbx_strand_id
1 'polypeptide(L)'
;MTKHEFLRQLEALKKEYTNSAANPGSFECDSCSQCSGCMFCRTCRACYKCTHCNDCQDCSHCSHSRGCRQCHNCAYCIDCANCSQSAYLVACTNCTDCNYCFGCVGLAKADYHILNQAHSRDEYFKRVAELKRALGIR
;
A
#
# COMPACT_ATOMS: atom_id res chain seq x y z
N MET A 1 -1.93 27.66 -32.65
CA MET A 1 -1.28 27.03 -31.50
C MET A 1 0.01 26.37 -31.97
N THR A 2 1.16 26.79 -31.44
CA THR A 2 2.47 26.20 -31.81
C THR A 2 2.82 25.01 -30.90
N LYS A 3 3.77 24.15 -31.30
CA LYS A 3 4.27 23.04 -30.44
C LYS A 3 4.70 23.52 -29.06
N HIS A 4 5.41 24.66 -29.00
CA HIS A 4 5.89 25.23 -27.76
C HIS A 4 4.75 25.74 -26.87
N GLU A 5 3.73 26.37 -27.48
CA GLU A 5 2.54 26.85 -26.78
C GLU A 5 1.70 25.68 -26.22
N PHE A 6 1.51 24.61 -27.01
CA PHE A 6 0.86 23.38 -26.56
C PHE A 6 1.56 22.76 -25.35
N LEU A 7 2.88 22.56 -25.42
CA LEU A 7 3.65 21.95 -24.32
C LEU A 7 3.59 22.80 -23.05
N ARG A 8 3.60 24.13 -23.17
CA ARG A 8 3.46 25.05 -22.04
C ARG A 8 2.08 24.93 -21.36
N GLN A 9 1.01 24.88 -22.16
CA GLN A 9 -0.34 24.70 -21.63
C GLN A 9 -0.49 23.33 -20.94
N LEU A 10 0.08 22.28 -21.53
CA LEU A 10 0.08 20.94 -20.94
C LEU A 10 0.84 20.89 -19.60
N GLU A 11 2.01 21.52 -19.51
CA GLU A 11 2.79 21.64 -18.27
C GLU A 11 2.02 22.38 -17.17
N ALA A 12 1.29 23.45 -17.51
CA ALA A 12 0.46 24.18 -16.56
C ALA A 12 -0.66 23.29 -16.00
N LEU A 13 -1.38 22.56 -16.87
CA LEU A 13 -2.44 21.63 -16.48
C LEU A 13 -1.91 20.51 -15.56
N LYS A 14 -0.72 19.96 -15.82
CA LYS A 14 -0.11 18.93 -14.97
C LYS A 14 0.22 19.45 -13.57
N LYS A 15 0.75 20.66 -13.47
CA LYS A 15 1.06 21.31 -12.18
C LYS A 15 -0.21 21.58 -11.38
N GLU A 16 -1.24 22.11 -12.04
CA GLU A 16 -2.54 22.33 -11.43
C GLU A 16 -3.15 21.03 -10.89
N TYR A 17 -3.12 19.96 -11.69
CA TYR A 17 -3.59 18.64 -11.27
C TYR A 17 -2.80 18.08 -10.08
N THR A 18 -1.48 18.21 -10.09
CA THR A 18 -0.59 17.71 -9.02
C THR A 18 -0.78 18.49 -7.72
N ASN A 19 -1.11 19.78 -7.82
CA ASN A 19 -1.38 20.64 -6.66
C ASN A 19 -2.81 20.46 -6.12
N SER A 20 -3.70 19.80 -6.87
CA SER A 20 -5.05 19.53 -6.42
C SER A 20 -5.04 18.46 -5.32
N ALA A 21 -5.54 18.82 -4.14
CA ALA A 21 -5.83 17.88 -3.06
C ALA A 21 -7.19 17.17 -3.27
N ALA A 22 -7.80 17.27 -4.44
CA ALA A 22 -9.09 16.68 -4.72
C ALA A 22 -9.06 15.17 -4.51
N ASN A 23 -10.10 14.66 -3.83
CA ASN A 23 -10.27 13.24 -3.57
C ASN A 23 -11.56 12.71 -4.23
N PRO A 24 -11.65 12.65 -5.57
CA PRO A 24 -12.90 12.38 -6.27
C PRO A 24 -13.48 11.01 -5.91
N GLY A 25 -14.80 10.96 -5.69
CA GLY A 25 -15.50 9.72 -5.36
C GLY A 25 -15.07 9.06 -4.04
N SER A 26 -14.36 9.79 -3.18
CA SER A 26 -13.92 9.29 -1.88
C SER A 26 -14.90 9.64 -0.76
N PHE A 27 -15.05 8.75 0.21
CA PHE A 27 -15.97 8.86 1.35
C PHE A 27 -15.22 8.70 2.68
N GLU A 28 -15.54 9.53 3.67
CA GLU A 28 -14.90 9.51 5.00
C GLU A 28 -13.36 9.41 4.94
N CYS A 29 -12.73 10.28 4.14
CA CYS A 29 -11.28 10.36 4.04
C CYS A 29 -10.77 11.57 4.82
N ASP A 30 -9.85 11.34 5.76
CA ASP A 30 -9.24 12.39 6.57
C ASP A 30 -7.76 12.58 6.22
N SER A 31 -7.34 13.84 6.07
CA SER A 31 -5.96 14.21 5.71
C SER A 31 -5.42 13.47 4.46
N CYS A 32 -6.30 13.17 3.50
CA CYS A 32 -5.94 12.49 2.24
C CYS A 32 -5.72 13.49 1.10
N SER A 33 -4.86 13.15 0.14
CA SER A 33 -4.62 13.97 -1.06
C SER A 33 -4.50 13.11 -2.32
N GLN A 34 -5.04 13.58 -3.45
CA GLN A 34 -4.97 12.89 -4.74
C GLN A 34 -5.57 11.46 -4.71
N CYS A 35 -6.51 11.19 -3.81
CA CYS A 35 -7.12 9.88 -3.65
C CYS A 35 -8.41 9.76 -4.47
N SER A 36 -8.61 8.66 -5.20
CA SER A 36 -9.81 8.47 -6.02
C SER A 36 -10.57 7.21 -5.61
N GLY A 37 -11.87 7.32 -5.38
CA GLY A 37 -12.71 6.18 -5.01
C GLY A 37 -12.36 5.53 -3.67
N CYS A 38 -11.73 6.26 -2.74
CA CYS A 38 -11.26 5.70 -1.47
C CYS A 38 -12.31 5.84 -0.36
N MET A 39 -12.35 4.92 0.59
CA MET A 39 -13.34 4.90 1.68
C MET A 39 -12.64 4.70 3.04
N PHE A 40 -13.03 5.49 4.05
CA PHE A 40 -12.54 5.35 5.42
C PHE A 40 -10.99 5.40 5.53
N CYS A 41 -10.34 6.22 4.70
CA CYS A 41 -8.89 6.32 4.64
C CYS A 41 -8.36 7.51 5.45
N ARG A 42 -7.16 7.38 6.03
CA ARG A 42 -6.55 8.44 6.85
C ARG A 42 -5.11 8.68 6.46
N THR A 43 -4.73 9.93 6.22
CA THR A 43 -3.34 10.32 5.90
C THR A 43 -2.81 9.60 4.65
N CYS A 44 -3.67 9.35 3.65
CA CYS A 44 -3.28 8.66 2.42
C CYS A 44 -2.99 9.64 1.28
N ARG A 45 -2.06 9.27 0.39
CA ARG A 45 -1.72 10.09 -0.78
C ARG A 45 -1.72 9.26 -2.06
N ALA A 46 -2.32 9.81 -3.12
CA ALA A 46 -2.32 9.21 -4.46
C ALA A 46 -2.86 7.77 -4.48
N CYS A 47 -3.85 7.46 -3.63
CA CYS A 47 -4.45 6.13 -3.56
C CYS A 47 -5.67 5.99 -4.48
N TYR A 48 -5.88 4.79 -5.03
CA TYR A 48 -7.02 4.50 -5.89
C TYR A 48 -7.83 3.30 -5.37
N LYS A 49 -9.14 3.47 -5.19
CA LYS A 49 -10.07 2.42 -4.73
C LYS A 49 -9.57 1.66 -3.49
N CYS A 50 -9.06 2.39 -2.50
CA CYS A 50 -8.58 1.82 -1.24
C CYS A 50 -9.62 2.00 -0.13
N THR A 51 -9.71 1.02 0.78
CA THR A 51 -10.68 1.03 1.88
C THR A 51 -9.97 0.77 3.21
N HIS A 52 -10.31 1.51 4.27
CA HIS A 52 -9.71 1.33 5.61
C HIS A 52 -8.17 1.35 5.60
N CYS A 53 -7.57 2.23 4.79
CA CYS A 53 -6.11 2.37 4.72
C CYS A 53 -5.64 3.57 5.53
N ASN A 54 -4.47 3.45 6.16
CA ASN A 54 -3.86 4.53 6.93
C ASN A 54 -2.40 4.74 6.53
N ASP A 55 -1.98 5.99 6.32
CA ASP A 55 -0.60 6.33 6.00
C ASP A 55 -0.07 5.54 4.78
N CYS A 56 -0.90 5.44 3.74
CA CYS A 56 -0.57 4.71 2.50
C CYS A 56 -0.30 5.69 1.36
N GLN A 57 0.67 5.35 0.50
CA GLN A 57 1.07 6.18 -0.63
C GLN A 57 1.10 5.37 -1.93
N ASP A 58 0.56 5.93 -3.01
CA ASP A 58 0.62 5.35 -4.37
C ASP A 58 0.05 3.91 -4.41
N CYS A 59 -0.95 3.63 -3.57
CA CYS A 59 -1.57 2.31 -3.44
C CYS A 59 -2.86 2.20 -4.25
N SER A 60 -3.17 1.00 -4.74
CA SER A 60 -4.39 0.75 -5.50
C SER A 60 -5.07 -0.55 -5.09
N HIS A 61 -6.41 -0.54 -5.02
CA HIS A 61 -7.21 -1.70 -4.63
C HIS A 61 -6.78 -2.33 -3.29
N CYS A 62 -6.31 -1.52 -2.34
CA CYS A 62 -5.83 -2.00 -1.05
C CYS A 62 -6.92 -1.92 0.03
N SER A 63 -6.91 -2.86 0.96
CA SER A 63 -7.83 -2.87 2.10
C SER A 63 -7.11 -3.10 3.43
N HIS A 64 -7.58 -2.46 4.50
CA HIS A 64 -7.08 -2.67 5.88
C HIS A 64 -5.55 -2.62 5.99
N SER A 65 -4.91 -1.68 5.28
CA SER A 65 -3.46 -1.61 5.17
C SER A 65 -2.92 -0.35 5.83
N ARG A 66 -1.71 -0.44 6.39
CA ARG A 66 -1.05 0.66 7.10
C ARG A 66 0.38 0.84 6.63
N GLY A 67 0.83 2.07 6.41
CA GLY A 67 2.23 2.36 6.10
C GLY A 67 2.69 1.77 4.76
N CYS A 68 1.76 1.48 3.84
CA CYS A 68 2.07 0.79 2.59
C CYS A 68 2.41 1.77 1.48
N ARG A 69 3.39 1.43 0.65
CA ARG A 69 3.81 2.24 -0.51
C ARG A 69 3.81 1.41 -1.79
N GLN A 70 3.23 1.94 -2.86
CA GLN A 70 3.24 1.31 -4.19
C GLN A 70 2.67 -0.12 -4.18
N CYS A 71 1.64 -0.37 -3.36
CA CYS A 71 1.00 -1.69 -3.26
C CYS A 71 -0.25 -1.77 -4.15
N HIS A 72 -0.47 -2.93 -4.78
CA HIS A 72 -1.60 -3.15 -5.68
C HIS A 72 -2.37 -4.43 -5.33
N ASN A 73 -3.69 -4.32 -5.12
CA ASN A 73 -4.54 -5.46 -4.78
C ASN A 73 -4.04 -6.21 -3.52
N CYS A 74 -3.82 -5.46 -2.44
CA CYS A 74 -3.29 -5.99 -1.19
C CYS A 74 -4.29 -5.85 -0.02
N ALA A 75 -4.21 -6.76 0.95
CA ALA A 75 -5.10 -6.73 2.12
C ALA A 75 -4.34 -7.01 3.42
N TYR A 76 -4.67 -6.29 4.49
CA TYR A 76 -4.07 -6.52 5.82
C TYR A 76 -2.54 -6.41 5.82
N CYS A 77 -1.99 -5.48 5.04
CA CYS A 77 -0.55 -5.27 4.93
C CYS A 77 -0.09 -4.15 5.88
N ILE A 78 1.05 -4.33 6.52
CA ILE A 78 1.66 -3.35 7.43
C ILE A 78 3.09 -3.06 6.98
N ASP A 79 3.41 -1.79 6.79
CA ASP A 79 4.76 -1.30 6.44
C ASP A 79 5.36 -2.03 5.23
N CYS A 80 4.56 -2.22 4.18
CA CYS A 80 4.96 -2.94 2.97
C CYS A 80 5.28 -1.99 1.81
N ALA A 81 6.18 -2.41 0.92
CA ALA A 81 6.53 -1.63 -0.26
C ALA A 81 6.54 -2.49 -1.53
N ASN A 82 5.99 -1.97 -2.63
CA ASN A 82 6.01 -2.63 -3.95
C ASN A 82 5.44 -4.06 -3.93
N CYS A 83 4.39 -4.29 -3.15
CA CYS A 83 3.75 -5.60 -3.07
C CYS A 83 2.50 -5.66 -3.96
N SER A 84 2.21 -6.83 -4.52
CA SER A 84 1.05 -7.02 -5.38
C SER A 84 0.32 -8.34 -5.10
N GLN A 85 -1.01 -8.31 -5.21
CA GLN A 85 -1.87 -9.50 -5.08
C GLN A 85 -1.61 -10.30 -3.79
N SER A 86 -1.32 -9.61 -2.68
CA SER A 86 -0.78 -10.25 -1.47
C SER A 86 -1.60 -9.87 -0.24
N ALA A 87 -1.63 -10.76 0.76
CA ALA A 87 -2.38 -10.51 1.99
C ALA A 87 -1.59 -10.87 3.26
N TYR A 88 -1.91 -10.21 4.37
CA TYR A 88 -1.30 -10.48 5.69
C TYR A 88 0.24 -10.35 5.68
N LEU A 89 0.74 -9.34 4.97
CA LEU A 89 2.17 -9.03 4.92
C LEU A 89 2.55 -8.06 6.04
N VAL A 90 3.72 -8.24 6.64
CA VAL A 90 4.29 -7.30 7.61
C VAL A 90 5.74 -7.04 7.25
N ALA A 91 6.12 -5.77 7.09
CA ALA A 91 7.48 -5.36 6.75
C ALA A 91 8.05 -6.04 5.48
N CYS A 92 7.20 -6.28 4.48
CA CYS A 92 7.58 -6.98 3.25
C CYS A 92 7.88 -6.00 2.10
N THR A 93 8.81 -6.36 1.22
CA THR A 93 9.18 -5.55 0.05
C THR A 93 9.23 -6.39 -1.22
N ASN A 94 8.70 -5.89 -2.34
CA ASN A 94 8.74 -6.58 -3.64
C ASN A 94 8.14 -7.99 -3.61
N CYS A 95 7.05 -8.21 -2.87
CA CYS A 95 6.36 -9.50 -2.83
C CYS A 95 5.18 -9.54 -3.80
N THR A 96 5.00 -10.66 -4.50
CA THR A 96 3.87 -10.86 -5.42
C THR A 96 3.16 -12.15 -5.09
N ASP A 97 1.82 -12.12 -5.00
CA ASP A 97 1.03 -13.32 -4.72
C ASP A 97 1.50 -14.07 -3.46
N CYS A 98 1.77 -13.32 -2.39
CA CYS A 98 2.28 -13.87 -1.13
C CYS A 98 1.27 -13.70 0.00
N ASN A 99 1.12 -14.72 0.84
CA ASN A 99 0.27 -14.65 2.02
C ASN A 99 1.04 -14.98 3.30
N TYR A 100 0.69 -14.32 4.40
CA TYR A 100 1.31 -14.61 5.70
C TYR A 100 2.85 -14.57 5.61
N CYS A 101 3.39 -13.42 5.23
CA CYS A 101 4.83 -13.23 5.20
C CYS A 101 5.24 -12.11 6.15
N PHE A 102 6.35 -12.32 6.85
CA PHE A 102 6.91 -11.38 7.82
C PHE A 102 8.36 -11.06 7.45
N GLY A 103 8.66 -9.79 7.17
CA GLY A 103 10.02 -9.34 6.85
C GLY A 103 10.58 -9.95 5.56
N CYS A 104 9.72 -10.27 4.59
CA CYS A 104 10.14 -10.96 3.37
C CYS A 104 10.44 -9.98 2.22
N VAL A 105 11.37 -10.36 1.36
CA VAL A 105 11.84 -9.55 0.23
C VAL A 105 11.92 -10.37 -1.05
N GLY A 106 11.27 -9.90 -2.12
CA GLY A 106 11.43 -10.48 -3.46
C GLY A 106 10.80 -11.87 -3.64
N LEU A 107 9.85 -12.25 -2.78
CA LEU A 107 9.16 -13.52 -2.91
C LEU A 107 8.01 -13.43 -3.92
N ALA A 108 7.74 -14.57 -4.57
CA ALA A 108 6.58 -14.75 -5.42
C ALA A 108 5.89 -16.07 -5.08
N LYS A 109 4.56 -16.08 -4.97
CA LYS A 109 3.77 -17.30 -4.71
C LYS A 109 4.20 -18.02 -3.44
N ALA A 110 4.48 -17.27 -2.38
CA ALA A 110 5.02 -17.78 -1.14
C ALA A 110 4.04 -17.57 0.01
N ASP A 111 3.82 -18.63 0.79
CA ASP A 111 2.97 -18.60 1.98
C ASP A 111 3.77 -18.99 3.22
N TYR A 112 3.47 -18.36 4.37
CA TYR A 112 4.07 -18.68 5.67
C TYR A 112 5.60 -18.52 5.70
N HIS A 113 6.10 -17.37 5.23
CA HIS A 113 7.53 -17.09 5.25
C HIS A 113 7.91 -16.04 6.30
N ILE A 114 9.04 -16.26 6.97
CA ILE A 114 9.65 -15.27 7.86
C ILE A 114 11.09 -15.08 7.37
N LEU A 115 11.47 -13.84 7.04
CA LEU A 115 12.81 -13.54 6.51
C LEU A 115 13.20 -14.43 5.32
N ASN A 116 12.26 -14.61 4.37
CA ASN A 116 12.39 -15.49 3.20
C ASN A 116 12.54 -17.00 3.50
N GLN A 117 12.32 -17.43 4.73
CA GLN A 117 12.36 -18.85 5.09
C GLN A 117 10.95 -19.38 5.28
N ALA A 118 10.65 -20.52 4.63
CA ALA A 118 9.37 -21.20 4.76
C ALA A 118 9.22 -21.79 6.16
N HIS A 119 8.05 -21.61 6.74
CA HIS A 119 7.66 -22.20 8.02
C HIS A 119 6.38 -23.00 7.89
N SER A 120 6.21 -23.97 8.78
CA SER A 120 4.89 -24.56 8.98
C SER A 120 3.92 -23.50 9.50
N ARG A 121 2.63 -23.67 9.21
CA ARG A 121 1.57 -22.75 9.65
C ARG A 121 1.62 -22.47 11.15
N ASP A 122 1.71 -23.52 11.97
CA ASP A 122 1.70 -23.40 13.43
C ASP A 122 2.95 -22.69 13.96
N GLU A 123 4.10 -22.99 13.37
CA GLU A 123 5.37 -22.34 13.72
C GLU A 123 5.37 -20.87 13.31
N TYR A 124 4.85 -20.56 12.11
CA TYR A 124 4.74 -19.20 11.61
C TYR A 124 3.96 -18.32 12.59
N PHE A 125 2.75 -18.74 13.00
CA PHE A 125 1.92 -17.94 13.89
C PHE A 125 2.55 -17.75 15.28
N LYS A 126 3.23 -18.77 15.81
CA LYS A 126 3.97 -18.68 17.08
C LYS A 126 5.10 -17.64 16.98
N ARG A 127 5.97 -17.79 15.98
CA ARG A 127 7.11 -16.88 15.74
C ARG A 127 6.65 -15.45 15.47
N VAL A 128 5.62 -15.25 14.63
CA VAL A 128 5.09 -13.91 14.33
C VAL A 128 4.48 -13.25 15.56
N ALA A 129 3.78 -14.00 16.42
CA ALA A 129 3.26 -13.43 17.66
C ALA A 129 4.38 -12.94 18.59
N GLU A 130 5.50 -13.67 18.66
CA GLU A 130 6.69 -13.25 19.40
C GLU A 130 7.35 -12.01 18.77
N LEU A 131 7.56 -12.02 17.45
CA LEU A 131 8.16 -10.92 16.71
C LEU A 131 7.33 -9.64 16.82
N LYS A 132 6.00 -9.72 16.67
CA LYS A 132 5.11 -8.56 16.84
C LYS A 132 5.22 -7.94 18.22
N ARG A 133 5.29 -8.77 19.28
CA ARG A 133 5.50 -8.28 20.65
C ARG A 133 6.85 -7.60 20.81
N ALA A 134 7.92 -8.20 20.27
CA ALA A 134 9.27 -7.66 20.35
C ALA A 134 9.43 -6.33 19.60
N LEU A 135 8.75 -6.18 18.46
CA LEU A 135 8.85 -5.01 17.58
C LEU A 135 7.80 -3.92 17.89
N GLY A 136 6.91 -4.15 18.85
CA GLY A 136 5.86 -3.19 19.21
C GLY A 136 4.78 -3.00 18.12
N ILE A 137 4.66 -3.95 17.20
CA ILE A 137 3.68 -3.91 16.11
C ILE A 137 2.35 -4.43 16.67
N ARG A 138 1.41 -3.52 16.95
CA ARG A 138 0.06 -3.82 17.45
C ARG A 138 -0.96 -3.82 16.31
#